data_AF-A0A9E3YUI9-F1
#
_entry.id   AF-A0A9E3YUI9-F1
#
_cell.length_a   1.000
_cell.length_b   1.000
_cell.length_c   1.000
_cell.angle_alpha   90.00
_cell.angle_beta   90.00
_cell.angle_gamma   90.00
#
_symmetry.space_group_name_H-M   'P 1'
#
loop_
_entity.id
_entity.type
_entity.pdbx_description
1 polymer ?
#
loop_
_entity_poly.entity_id
_entity_poly.type
_entity_poly.pdbx_seq_one_letter_code
_entity_poly.pdbx_strand_id
1 'polypeptide(L)'
;MGVATCHGGRFRHIEALVSEALLTARYNGVEAAVVESLSDLFPRPDWDAHARYLISRTLLHGTRRAEEMEEVARTVGEAGVTPYMSEATVSRQVLAPQSATALENEELTAMLDAIHAMAAAAPIERNTG
;
A
#
# COMPACT_ATOMS: atom_id res chain seq x y z
N MET A 1 -22.20 -6.99 -13.04
CA MET A 1 -20.73 -7.06 -12.91
C MET A 1 -20.28 -6.05 -11.84
N GLY A 2 -20.64 -6.26 -10.56
CA GLY A 2 -20.44 -5.21 -9.53
C GLY A 2 -20.06 -5.73 -8.14
N VAL A 3 -20.42 -6.96 -7.78
CA VAL A 3 -20.14 -7.50 -6.44
C VAL A 3 -18.69 -7.98 -6.28
N ALA A 4 -18.11 -8.57 -7.34
CA ALA A 4 -16.74 -9.08 -7.32
C ALA A 4 -15.70 -7.96 -7.13
N THR A 5 -15.91 -6.80 -7.79
CA THR A 5 -15.04 -5.62 -7.72
C THR A 5 -15.04 -5.00 -6.32
N CYS A 6 -16.20 -4.91 -5.66
CA CYS A 6 -16.33 -4.38 -4.30
C CYS A 6 -15.73 -5.29 -3.22
N HIS A 7 -15.85 -6.62 -3.37
CA HIS A 7 -15.34 -7.56 -2.36
C HIS A 7 -13.80 -7.64 -2.38
N GLY A 8 -13.19 -7.74 -3.58
CA GLY A 8 -11.73 -7.78 -3.72
C GLY A 8 -11.05 -6.42 -3.51
N GLY A 9 -11.70 -5.32 -3.92
CA GLY A 9 -11.15 -3.96 -3.83
C GLY A 9 -10.81 -3.52 -2.41
N ARG A 10 -11.58 -3.95 -1.41
CA ARG A 10 -11.35 -3.56 -0.01
C ARG A 10 -9.97 -4.00 0.51
N PHE A 11 -9.46 -5.14 0.07
CA PHE A 11 -8.12 -5.60 0.44
C PHE A 11 -7.01 -4.77 -0.20
N ARG A 12 -7.21 -4.30 -1.45
CA ARG A 12 -6.27 -3.40 -2.13
C ARG A 12 -6.13 -2.05 -1.43
N HIS A 13 -7.23 -1.50 -0.92
CA HIS A 13 -7.21 -0.28 -0.10
C HIS A 13 -6.39 -0.50 1.19
N ILE A 14 -6.65 -1.61 1.89
CA ILE A 14 -5.95 -1.92 3.15
C ILE A 14 -4.45 -2.10 2.91
N GLU A 15 -4.06 -2.83 1.86
CA GLU A 15 -2.65 -3.00 1.52
C GLU A 15 -1.95 -1.67 1.25
N ALA A 16 -2.57 -0.78 0.47
CA ALA A 16 -2.01 0.54 0.19
C ALA A 16 -1.92 1.41 1.44
N LEU A 17 -2.97 1.41 2.27
CA LEU A 17 -3.01 2.14 3.53
C LEU A 17 -1.92 1.67 4.50
N VAL A 18 -1.80 0.36 4.73
CA VAL A 18 -0.78 -0.22 5.62
C VAL A 18 0.62 0.09 5.11
N SER A 19 0.84 -0.04 3.79
CA SER A 19 2.13 0.27 3.17
C SER A 19 2.52 1.74 3.39
N GLU A 20 1.60 2.68 3.16
CA GLU A 20 1.86 4.10 3.37
C GLU A 20 2.08 4.43 4.83
N ALA A 21 1.19 3.98 5.72
CA ALA A 21 1.29 4.25 7.14
C ALA A 21 2.61 3.74 7.74
N LEU A 22 3.04 2.51 7.39
CA LEU A 22 4.27 1.95 7.91
C LEU A 22 5.53 2.55 7.30
N LEU A 23 5.51 2.96 6.04
CA LEU A 23 6.63 3.71 5.46
C LEU A 23 6.77 5.08 6.16
N THR A 24 5.68 5.79 6.40
CA THR A 24 5.69 7.03 7.16
C THR A 24 6.12 6.80 8.61
N ALA A 25 5.63 5.75 9.25
CA ALA A 25 5.99 5.41 10.62
C ALA A 25 7.48 5.07 10.73
N ARG A 26 8.02 4.29 9.78
CA ARG A 26 9.45 3.94 9.73
C ARG A 26 10.33 5.16 9.54
N TYR A 27 9.92 6.11 8.69
CA TYR A 27 10.64 7.37 8.53
C TYR A 27 10.73 8.15 9.86
N ASN A 28 9.69 8.06 10.70
CA ASN A 28 9.64 8.73 12.01
C ASN A 28 10.17 7.86 13.16
N GLY A 29 10.56 6.60 12.92
CA GLY A 29 11.01 5.64 13.93
C GLY A 29 9.92 5.20 14.92
N VAL A 30 8.65 5.19 14.49
CA VAL A 30 7.48 4.85 15.32
C VAL A 30 6.68 3.66 14.78
N GLU A 31 7.24 2.88 13.85
CA GLU A 31 6.58 1.75 13.21
C GLU A 31 6.12 0.67 14.21
N ALA A 32 6.87 0.41 15.28
CA ALA A 32 6.48 -0.55 16.31
C ALA A 32 5.17 -0.15 17.01
N ALA A 33 5.02 1.13 17.34
CA ALA A 33 3.80 1.65 17.96
C ALA A 33 2.60 1.61 16.99
N VAL A 34 2.85 1.83 15.70
CA VAL A 34 1.80 1.71 14.66
C VAL A 34 1.39 0.25 14.47
N VAL A 35 2.33 -0.69 14.46
CA VAL A 35 2.06 -2.13 14.42
C VAL A 35 1.25 -2.58 15.64
N GLU A 36 1.62 -2.12 16.85
CA GLU A 36 0.87 -2.38 18.08
C GLU A 36 -0.57 -1.86 17.97
N SER A 37 -0.75 -0.61 17.53
CA SER A 37 -2.08 -0.02 17.33
C SER A 37 -2.92 -0.78 16.28
N LEU A 38 -2.29 -1.28 15.21
CA LEU A 38 -2.97 -2.13 14.22
C LEU A 38 -3.41 -3.48 14.83
N SER A 39 -2.62 -4.03 15.76
CA SER A 39 -2.96 -5.27 16.47
C SER A 39 -4.19 -5.10 17.36
N ASP A 40 -4.27 -3.97 18.07
CA ASP A 40 -5.43 -3.63 18.92
C ASP A 40 -6.73 -3.48 18.12
N LEU A 41 -6.65 -2.88 16.93
CA LEU A 41 -7.82 -2.62 16.08
C LEU A 41 -8.22 -3.82 15.21
N PHE A 42 -7.23 -4.57 14.71
CA PHE A 42 -7.41 -5.70 13.82
C PHE A 42 -6.56 -6.88 14.29
N PRO A 43 -7.09 -7.69 15.22
CA PRO A 43 -6.33 -8.78 15.82
C PRO A 43 -5.80 -9.76 14.77
N ARG A 44 -4.47 -9.89 14.73
CA ARG A 44 -3.74 -10.86 13.91
C ARG A 44 -2.67 -11.53 14.78
N PRO A 45 -2.33 -12.81 14.52
CA PRO A 45 -1.32 -13.51 15.32
C PRO A 45 0.08 -12.88 15.24
N ASP A 46 0.43 -12.35 14.06
CA ASP A 46 1.72 -11.74 13.78
C ASP A 46 1.49 -10.60 12.76
N TRP A 47 1.53 -9.36 13.23
CA TRP A 47 1.36 -8.21 12.35
C TRP A 47 2.62 -7.89 11.56
N ASP A 48 3.82 -8.14 12.06
CA ASP A 48 5.03 -7.89 11.29
C ASP A 48 5.05 -8.73 10.01
N ALA A 49 4.79 -10.04 10.14
CA ALA A 49 4.66 -10.93 9.00
C ALA A 49 3.47 -10.56 8.09
N HIS A 50 2.33 -10.18 8.68
CA HIS A 50 1.15 -9.81 7.90
C HIS A 50 1.34 -8.51 7.12
N ALA A 51 1.89 -7.47 7.74
CA ALA A 51 2.20 -6.20 7.10
C ALA A 51 3.23 -6.39 5.98
N ARG A 52 4.29 -7.17 6.25
CA ARG A 52 5.26 -7.55 5.22
C ARG A 52 4.56 -8.24 4.04
N TYR A 53 3.65 -9.17 4.31
CA TYR A 53 2.87 -9.84 3.27
C TYR A 53 2.03 -8.87 2.44
N LEU A 54 1.30 -7.95 3.09
CA LEU A 54 0.49 -6.93 2.41
C LEU A 54 1.35 -6.05 1.50
N ILE A 55 2.50 -5.57 2.00
CA ILE A 55 3.45 -4.76 1.21
C ILE A 55 3.99 -5.59 0.04
N SER A 56 4.38 -6.85 0.28
CA SER A 56 4.91 -7.74 -0.76
C SER A 56 3.94 -7.92 -1.93
N ARG A 57 2.64 -8.01 -1.66
CA ARG A 57 1.60 -8.10 -2.70
C ARG A 57 1.55 -6.86 -3.59
N THR A 58 1.76 -5.67 -3.01
CA THR A 58 1.82 -4.42 -3.79
C THR A 58 3.09 -4.32 -4.62
N LEU A 59 4.24 -4.75 -4.09
CA LEU A 59 5.50 -4.75 -4.83
C LEU A 59 5.47 -5.75 -6.00
N LEU A 60 4.93 -6.95 -5.79
CA LEU A 60 4.88 -8.02 -6.81
C LEU A 60 3.85 -7.78 -7.91
N HIS A 61 2.69 -7.23 -7.55
CA HIS A 61 1.54 -7.20 -8.45
C HIS A 61 0.97 -5.80 -8.67
N GLY A 62 1.70 -4.75 -8.27
CA GLY A 62 1.22 -3.36 -8.24
C GLY A 62 0.53 -2.90 -9.52
N THR A 63 1.10 -3.18 -10.70
CA THR A 63 0.51 -2.83 -12.00
C THR A 63 -0.89 -3.42 -12.19
N ARG A 64 -1.01 -4.75 -12.07
CA ARG A 64 -2.31 -5.43 -12.19
C ARG A 64 -3.30 -4.96 -11.13
N ARG A 65 -2.83 -4.76 -9.89
CA ARG A 65 -3.71 -4.33 -8.79
C ARG A 65 -4.22 -2.90 -9.00
N ALA A 66 -3.40 -2.03 -9.59
CA ALA A 66 -3.81 -0.69 -10.00
C ALA A 66 -4.88 -0.73 -11.08
N GLU A 67 -4.74 -1.54 -12.13
CA GLU A 67 -5.77 -1.74 -13.16
C GLU A 67 -7.10 -2.20 -12.52
N GLU A 68 -7.04 -3.17 -11.60
CA GLU A 68 -8.22 -3.62 -10.86
C GLU A 68 -8.81 -2.52 -9.94
N MET A 69 -8.02 -1.52 -9.54
CA MET A 69 -8.49 -0.37 -8.74
C MET A 69 -9.06 0.76 -9.59
N GLU A 70 -8.65 0.90 -10.84
CA GLU A 70 -9.30 1.82 -11.80
C GLU A 70 -10.75 1.38 -12.06
N GLU A 71 -10.99 0.08 -12.20
CA GLU A 71 -12.36 -0.46 -12.30
C GLU A 71 -13.18 -0.23 -11.02
N VAL A 72 -12.55 -0.33 -9.84
CA VAL A 72 -13.19 0.01 -8.56
C VAL A 72 -13.54 1.50 -8.52
N ALA A 73 -12.63 2.38 -8.94
CA ALA A 73 -12.86 3.82 -8.97
C ALA A 73 -14.06 4.18 -9.87
N ARG A 74 -14.14 3.59 -11.07
CA ARG A 74 -15.30 3.73 -11.96
C ARG A 74 -16.59 3.25 -11.29
N THR A 75 -16.57 2.08 -10.65
CA THR A 75 -17.75 1.50 -9.98
C THR A 75 -18.22 2.38 -8.81
N VAL A 76 -17.29 2.95 -8.04
CA VAL A 76 -17.60 3.89 -6.95
C VAL A 76 -18.21 5.18 -7.52
N GLY A 77 -17.69 5.68 -8.65
CA GLY A 77 -18.26 6.81 -9.38
C GLY A 77 -19.68 6.56 -9.92
N GLU A 78 -19.92 5.37 -10.48
CA GLU A 78 -21.26 4.93 -10.92
C GLU A 78 -22.29 4.88 -9.77
N ALA A 79 -21.82 4.65 -8.53
CA ALA A 79 -22.65 4.71 -7.33
C ALA A 79 -22.91 6.14 -6.81
N GLY A 80 -22.42 7.17 -7.51
CA GLY A 80 -22.58 8.58 -7.12
C GLY A 80 -21.62 9.03 -6.00
N VAL A 81 -20.57 8.26 -5.74
CA VAL A 81 -19.54 8.59 -4.73
C VAL A 81 -18.26 9.00 -5.43
N THR A 82 -17.64 10.10 -5.00
CA THR A 82 -16.32 10.50 -5.54
C THR A 82 -15.24 9.50 -5.10
N PRO A 83 -14.50 8.87 -6.01
CA PRO A 83 -13.65 7.72 -5.72
C PRO A 83 -12.26 8.05 -5.15
N TYR A 84 -12.14 9.04 -4.25
CA TYR A 84 -10.87 9.55 -3.72
C TYR A 84 -9.90 8.45 -3.26
N MET A 85 -10.38 7.52 -2.45
CA MET A 85 -9.55 6.45 -1.89
C MET A 85 -9.09 5.45 -2.95
N SER A 86 -9.94 5.18 -3.95
CA SER A 86 -9.61 4.25 -5.03
C SER A 86 -8.56 4.85 -5.94
N GLU A 87 -8.69 6.13 -6.31
CA GLU A 87 -7.70 6.85 -7.12
C GLU A 87 -6.35 6.95 -6.41
N ALA A 88 -6.32 7.31 -5.12
CA ALA A 88 -5.09 7.34 -4.34
C ALA A 88 -4.42 5.95 -4.27
N THR A 89 -5.22 4.89 -4.15
CA THR A 89 -4.72 3.52 -4.15
C THR A 89 -4.11 3.12 -5.50
N VAL A 90 -4.73 3.53 -6.63
CA VAL A 90 -4.14 3.36 -7.97
C VAL A 90 -2.75 4.00 -8.01
N SER A 91 -2.65 5.28 -7.64
CA SER A 91 -1.37 6.00 -7.64
C SER A 91 -0.30 5.29 -6.82
N ARG A 92 -0.66 4.77 -5.63
CA ARG A 92 0.31 4.07 -4.78
C ARG A 92 0.74 2.73 -5.36
N GLN A 93 -0.19 1.97 -5.92
CA GLN A 93 0.08 0.62 -6.45
C GLN A 93 0.84 0.65 -7.78
N VAL A 94 0.65 1.67 -8.63
CA VAL A 94 1.44 1.84 -9.87
C VAL A 94 2.92 2.05 -9.56
N LEU A 95 3.24 2.77 -8.50
CA LEU A 95 4.63 3.08 -8.13
C LEU A 95 5.33 1.93 -7.40
N ALA A 96 4.57 1.08 -6.68
CA ALA A 96 5.11 0.04 -5.82
C ALA A 96 6.14 -0.92 -6.50
N PRO A 97 5.93 -1.40 -7.74
CA PRO A 97 6.89 -2.30 -8.40
C PRO A 97 8.29 -1.73 -8.60
N GLN A 98 8.47 -0.41 -8.55
CA GLN A 98 9.78 0.23 -8.62
C GLN A 98 10.67 -0.16 -7.44
N SER A 99 10.07 -0.59 -6.33
CA SER A 99 10.77 -1.06 -5.13
C SER A 99 10.77 -2.59 -5.01
N ALA A 100 10.61 -3.33 -6.11
CA ALA A 100 10.50 -4.80 -6.07
C ALA A 100 11.72 -5.51 -5.45
N THR A 101 12.92 -4.93 -5.51
CA THR A 101 14.12 -5.49 -4.85
C THR A 101 13.99 -5.53 -3.33
N ALA A 102 13.12 -4.72 -2.72
CA ALA A 102 12.85 -4.78 -1.28
C ALA A 102 12.27 -6.13 -0.82
N LEU A 103 11.73 -6.94 -1.73
CA LEU A 103 11.24 -8.30 -1.48
C LEU A 103 12.31 -9.27 -0.97
N GLU A 104 13.59 -8.97 -1.22
CA GLU A 104 14.74 -9.76 -0.72
C GLU A 104 14.85 -9.75 0.82
N ASN A 105 14.16 -8.81 1.48
CA ASN A 105 14.20 -8.66 2.93
C ASN A 105 13.10 -9.51 3.60
N GLU A 106 13.52 -10.36 4.55
CA GLU A 106 12.62 -11.18 5.36
C GLU A 106 11.99 -10.40 6.51
N GLU A 107 12.71 -9.43 7.06
CA GLU A 107 12.24 -8.56 8.13
C GLU A 107 11.44 -7.36 7.59
N LEU A 108 10.34 -7.02 8.24
CA LEU A 108 9.48 -5.89 7.86
C LEU A 108 10.27 -4.57 7.84
N THR A 109 11.03 -4.30 8.90
CA THR A 109 11.79 -3.04 9.04
C THR A 109 12.86 -2.90 7.95
N ALA A 110 13.56 -3.99 7.62
CA ALA A 110 14.53 -4.01 6.53
C ALA A 110 13.87 -3.80 5.15
N MET A 111 12.68 -4.38 4.93
CA MET A 111 11.89 -4.13 3.71
C MET A 111 11.49 -2.65 3.60
N LEU A 112 11.03 -2.04 4.69
CA LEU A 112 10.64 -0.62 4.71
C LEU A 112 11.85 0.29 4.43
N ASP A 113 13.02 -0.01 5.01
CA ASP A 113 14.26 0.72 4.76
C ASP A 113 14.70 0.64 3.29
N ALA A 114 14.59 -0.55 2.69
CA ALA A 114 14.92 -0.74 1.28
C ALA A 114 14.00 0.08 0.35
N ILE A 115 12.69 0.15 0.66
CA ILE A 115 11.75 0.98 -0.09
C ILE A 115 12.10 2.47 0.03
N HIS A 116 12.44 2.95 1.22
CA HIS A 116 12.89 4.33 1.43
C HIS A 116 14.15 4.67 0.64
N ALA A 117 15.12 3.75 0.61
CA ALA A 117 16.36 3.93 -0.14
C ALA A 117 16.10 4.08 -1.65
N MET A 118 15.17 3.31 -2.22
CA MET A 118 14.73 3.48 -3.62
C MET A 118 14.08 4.84 -3.86
N ALA A 119 13.18 5.26 -2.96
CA ALA A 119 12.47 6.53 -3.10
C ALA A 119 13.41 7.75 -3.01
N ALA A 120 14.47 7.67 -2.21
CA ALA A 120 15.51 8.70 -2.14
C ALA A 120 16.39 8.75 -3.41
N ALA A 121 16.54 7.62 -4.11
CA ALA A 121 17.33 7.52 -5.34
C ALA A 121 16.57 7.97 -6.60
N ALA A 122 15.23 7.96 -6.56
CA ALA A 122 14.39 8.51 -7.62
C ALA A 122 14.24 10.03 -7.44
N PRO A 123 14.74 10.88 -8.37
CA PRO A 123 14.57 12.32 -8.23
C PRO A 123 13.09 12.65 -8.27
N ILE A 124 12.57 13.18 -7.15
CA ILE A 124 11.22 13.73 -7.08
C ILE A 124 11.26 15.04 -7.88
N GLU A 125 10.69 15.06 -9.09
CA GLU A 125 10.24 16.31 -9.70
C GLU A 125 9.14 16.90 -8.81
N ARG A 126 9.55 17.64 -7.78
CA ARG A 126 8.61 18.43 -6.98
C ARG A 126 8.13 19.56 -7.86
N ASN A 127 6.94 19.39 -8.41
CA ASN A 127 6.21 20.44 -9.09
C ASN A 127 5.87 21.52 -8.03
N THR A 128 6.78 22.46 -7.83
CA THR A 128 6.53 23.70 -7.09
C THR A 128 5.64 24.58 -7.93
N GLY A 129 4.33 24.48 -7.68
CA GLY A 129 3.35 25.52 -7.99
C GLY A 129 3.34 26.60 -6.91
#